data_AF-G2Z2Q1-F1
#
_entry.id   AF-G2Z2Q1-F1
#
_cell.length_a   1.000
_cell.length_b   1.000
_cell.length_c   1.000
_cell.angle_alpha   90.00
_cell.angle_beta   90.00
_cell.angle_gamma   90.00
#
_symmetry.space_group_name_H-M   'P 1'
#
loop_
_entity.id
_entity.type
_entity.pdbx_description
1 polymer ?
#
loop_
_entity_poly.entity_id
_entity_poly.type
_entity_poly.pdbx_seq_one_letter_code
_entity_poly.pdbx_strand_id
1 'polypeptide(L)'
;MNNAVYDWTGPGINATNKTQRNPAINVTDMSNGDNQYSVHVTTQAPCFIDKTVSVTVTKIAETKLPISGTPKAYLVAVSTQNQTANAITNSKNGALVLESKTKGFVITRQTTTQINALNPSEGMLVFDTDENCLKLYNGTTWNCIKQVCVP
;
A
#
# COMPACT_ATOMS: atom_id res chain seq x y z
N MET A 1 -46.71 -1.17 7.77
CA MET A 1 -45.34 -0.83 7.34
C MET A 1 -44.51 -2.09 7.51
N ASN A 2 -44.01 -2.70 6.43
CA ASN A 2 -43.30 -3.97 6.51
C ASN A 2 -41.98 -3.77 7.27
N ASN A 3 -41.92 -4.23 8.52
CA ASN A 3 -40.67 -4.21 9.28
C ASN A 3 -39.79 -5.35 8.77
N ALA A 4 -38.65 -4.99 8.19
CA ALA A 4 -37.57 -5.92 7.90
C ALA A 4 -36.72 -6.10 9.17
N VAL A 5 -36.36 -7.35 9.46
CA VAL A 5 -35.39 -7.72 10.50
C VAL A 5 -34.03 -7.91 9.82
N TYR A 6 -32.98 -7.35 10.41
CA TYR A 6 -31.60 -7.47 9.96
C TYR A 6 -30.83 -8.31 10.99
N ASP A 7 -29.92 -9.15 10.53
CA ASP A 7 -28.93 -9.82 11.38
C ASP A 7 -27.56 -9.76 10.69
N TRP A 8 -26.74 -8.83 11.14
CA TRP A 8 -25.39 -8.62 10.62
C TRP A 8 -24.38 -9.53 11.32
N THR A 9 -23.34 -9.90 10.58
CA THR A 9 -22.14 -10.57 11.08
C THR A 9 -20.91 -9.94 10.42
N GLY A 10 -19.81 -9.83 11.17
CA GLY A 10 -18.56 -9.26 10.69
C GLY A 10 -17.75 -8.58 11.81
N PRO A 11 -16.54 -8.10 11.51
CA PRO A 11 -15.69 -7.41 12.50
C PRO A 11 -16.40 -6.17 13.08
N GLY A 12 -16.39 -6.00 14.41
CA GLY A 12 -17.07 -4.87 15.08
C GLY A 12 -18.61 -4.94 15.16
N ILE A 13 -19.23 -5.98 14.58
CA ILE A 13 -20.65 -6.27 14.81
C ILE A 13 -20.83 -6.96 16.16
N ASN A 14 -21.80 -6.50 16.95
CA ASN A 14 -22.11 -6.98 18.28
C ASN A 14 -23.63 -7.00 18.53
N ALA A 15 -24.03 -7.45 19.72
CA ALA A 15 -25.45 -7.60 20.08
C ALA A 15 -26.26 -6.30 19.99
N THR A 16 -25.61 -5.13 20.10
CA THR A 16 -26.27 -3.83 20.11
C THR A 16 -26.48 -3.26 18.71
N ASN A 17 -25.61 -3.57 17.75
CA ASN A 17 -25.69 -3.03 16.38
C ASN A 17 -26.16 -4.05 15.32
N LYS A 18 -26.13 -5.35 15.60
CA LYS A 18 -26.41 -6.38 14.59
C LYS A 18 -27.82 -6.37 13.99
N THR A 19 -28.80 -5.77 14.66
CA THR A 19 -30.19 -5.68 14.18
C THR A 19 -30.53 -4.32 13.55
N GLN A 20 -29.56 -3.41 13.50
CA GLN A 20 -29.74 -2.10 12.91
C GLN A 20 -29.76 -2.21 11.38
N ARG A 21 -30.59 -1.38 10.74
CA ARG A 21 -30.58 -1.25 9.27
C ARG A 21 -29.21 -0.78 8.75
N ASN A 22 -28.57 0.13 9.49
CA ASN A 22 -27.28 0.71 9.17
C ASN A 22 -26.36 0.63 10.42
N PRO A 23 -25.67 -0.49 10.67
CA PRO A 23 -24.77 -0.61 11.82
C PRO A 23 -23.55 0.29 11.67
N ALA A 24 -23.18 0.99 12.75
CA ALA A 24 -21.91 1.69 12.82
C ALA A 24 -20.79 0.74 13.27
N ILE A 25 -19.65 0.80 12.59
CA ILE A 25 -18.45 -0.01 12.89
C ILE A 25 -17.25 0.92 13.05
N ASN A 26 -16.44 0.68 14.07
CA ASN A 26 -15.20 1.42 14.25
C ASN A 26 -14.10 0.82 13.39
N VAL A 27 -13.28 1.68 12.79
CA VAL A 27 -12.13 1.24 11.96
C VAL A 27 -11.10 0.44 12.78
N THR A 28 -11.11 0.60 14.10
CA THR A 28 -10.27 -0.19 15.04
C THR A 28 -10.64 -1.66 15.07
N ASP A 29 -11.89 -2.00 14.75
CA ASP A 29 -12.40 -3.37 14.83
C ASP A 29 -12.08 -4.16 13.54
N MET A 30 -11.54 -3.48 12.53
CA MET A 30 -11.16 -4.04 11.23
C MET A 30 -9.67 -4.42 11.18
N SER A 31 -9.39 -5.56 10.54
CA SER A 31 -8.04 -5.95 10.14
C SER A 31 -7.60 -5.15 8.90
N ASN A 32 -6.29 -4.97 8.69
CA ASN A 32 -5.79 -4.40 7.45
C ASN A 32 -6.11 -5.32 6.26
N GLY A 33 -6.53 -4.75 5.15
CA GLY A 33 -7.03 -5.49 3.98
C GLY A 33 -8.56 -5.61 3.98
N ASP A 34 -9.05 -6.63 3.29
CA ASP A 34 -10.48 -6.85 3.11
C ASP A 34 -11.15 -7.41 4.36
N ASN A 35 -12.23 -6.76 4.78
CA ASN A 35 -13.07 -7.20 5.88
C ASN A 35 -14.47 -7.51 5.33
N GLN A 36 -14.92 -8.74 5.52
CA GLN A 36 -16.20 -9.21 5.00
C GLN A 36 -17.30 -9.08 6.06
N TYR A 37 -18.45 -8.59 5.63
CA TYR A 37 -19.67 -8.48 6.42
C TYR A 37 -20.79 -9.22 5.72
N SER A 38 -21.61 -9.95 6.47
CA SER A 38 -22.79 -10.61 5.94
C SER A 38 -24.04 -10.12 6.66
N VAL A 39 -25.09 -9.79 5.90
CA VAL A 39 -26.40 -9.46 6.45
C VAL A 39 -27.42 -10.48 5.99
N HIS A 40 -28.15 -11.01 6.97
CA HIS A 40 -29.36 -11.79 6.75
C HIS A 40 -30.58 -10.87 6.95
N VAL A 41 -31.46 -10.79 5.95
CA VAL A 41 -32.64 -9.93 5.99
C VAL A 41 -33.91 -10.77 5.87
N THR A 42 -34.82 -10.59 6.83
CA THR A 42 -36.12 -11.26 6.86
C THR A 42 -37.25 -10.22 6.86
N THR A 43 -38.18 -10.29 5.92
CA THR A 43 -39.40 -9.45 5.95
C THR A 43 -40.54 -10.14 6.71
N GLN A 44 -41.34 -9.37 7.45
CA GLN A 44 -42.56 -9.91 8.08
C GLN A 44 -43.69 -10.13 7.05
N ALA A 45 -44.63 -11.03 7.42
CA ALA A 45 -45.82 -11.38 6.66
C ALA A 45 -46.58 -10.15 6.09
N PRO A 46 -47.26 -10.28 4.93
CA PRO A 46 -47.68 -11.51 4.26
C PRO A 46 -46.68 -12.09 3.24
N CYS A 47 -45.57 -11.41 2.95
CA CYS A 47 -44.50 -11.90 2.08
C CYS A 47 -43.20 -12.07 2.87
N PHE A 48 -42.69 -13.29 2.91
CA PHE A 48 -41.41 -13.61 3.55
C PHE A 48 -40.31 -13.61 2.48
N ILE A 49 -39.45 -12.60 2.55
CA ILE A 49 -38.20 -12.57 1.81
C ILE A 49 -37.12 -12.89 2.81
N ASP A 50 -36.35 -13.94 2.50
CA ASP A 50 -35.17 -14.35 3.24
C ASP A 50 -33.97 -14.32 2.28
N LYS A 51 -33.02 -13.44 2.56
CA LYS A 51 -31.80 -13.29 1.76
C LYS A 51 -30.59 -12.96 2.61
N THR A 52 -29.46 -13.51 2.19
CA THR A 52 -28.14 -13.17 2.69
C THR A 52 -27.37 -12.40 1.63
N VAL A 53 -26.76 -11.28 2.03
CA VAL A 53 -25.89 -10.45 1.18
C VAL A 53 -24.53 -10.31 1.86
N SER A 54 -23.45 -10.33 1.07
CA SER A 54 -22.09 -10.07 1.56
C SER A 54 -21.59 -8.73 1.07
N VAL A 55 -20.91 -7.99 1.93
CA VAL A 55 -20.31 -6.68 1.68
C VAL A 55 -18.83 -6.76 2.09
N THR A 56 -17.94 -6.28 1.22
CA THR A 56 -16.51 -6.18 1.52
C THR A 56 -16.15 -4.72 1.78
N VAL A 57 -15.47 -4.46 2.90
CA VAL A 57 -14.91 -3.15 3.23
C VAL A 57 -13.41 -3.30 3.38
N THR A 58 -12.64 -2.65 2.51
CA THR A 58 -11.18 -2.69 2.54
C THR A 58 -10.67 -1.61 3.49
N LYS A 59 -10.01 -2.02 4.58
CA LYS A 59 -9.19 -1.12 5.39
C LYS A 59 -7.83 -1.04 4.74
N ILE A 60 -7.51 0.12 4.18
CA ILE A 60 -6.17 0.39 3.68
C ILE A 60 -5.25 0.39 4.90
N ALA A 61 -4.25 -0.50 4.90
CA ALA A 61 -3.19 -0.45 5.89
C ALA A 61 -2.61 0.96 5.87
N GLU A 62 -2.42 1.59 7.03
CA GLU A 62 -1.70 2.86 7.08
C GLU A 62 -0.32 2.64 6.46
N THR A 63 -0.17 3.02 5.20
CA THR A 63 1.14 3.39 4.69
C THR A 63 1.51 4.56 5.57
N LYS A 64 2.57 4.40 6.37
CA LYS A 64 3.10 5.49 7.17
C LYS A 64 3.28 6.66 6.20
N LEU A 65 2.35 7.61 6.24
CA LEU A 65 2.47 8.82 5.46
C LEU A 65 3.83 9.41 5.83
N PRO A 66 4.52 10.09 4.91
CA PRO A 66 5.69 10.86 5.28
C PRO A 66 5.32 11.67 6.52
N ILE A 67 5.92 11.28 7.66
CA ILE A 67 5.59 11.74 9.01
C ILE A 67 5.40 13.25 8.94
N SER A 68 4.32 13.77 9.53
CA SER A 68 4.16 15.20 9.81
C SER A 68 5.24 15.61 10.82
N GLY A 69 6.42 15.85 10.30
CA GLY A 69 7.54 16.50 10.96
C GLY A 69 8.07 17.52 9.97
N THR A 70 8.69 18.60 10.48
CA THR A 70 9.47 19.52 9.66
C THR A 70 10.32 18.68 8.70
N PRO A 71 10.18 18.82 7.37
CA PRO A 71 10.97 18.04 6.42
C PRO A 71 12.43 18.14 6.84
N LYS A 72 13.04 17.03 7.26
CA LYS A 72 14.47 17.03 7.52
C LYS A 72 15.15 17.39 6.21
N ALA A 73 16.02 18.39 6.27
CA ALA A 73 16.75 18.90 5.12
C ALA A 73 17.31 17.75 4.27
N TYR A 74 17.10 17.84 2.96
CA TYR A 74 17.72 16.95 1.97
C TYR A 74 19.19 16.80 2.29
N LEU A 75 19.69 15.58 2.46
CA LEU A 75 21.11 15.37 2.73
C LEU A 75 21.92 15.59 1.44
N VAL A 76 21.37 15.24 0.27
CA VAL A 76 21.97 15.48 -1.05
C VAL A 76 20.88 15.65 -2.11
N ALA A 77 21.03 16.66 -2.98
CA ALA A 77 20.23 16.81 -4.18
C ALA A 77 21.12 17.05 -5.41
N VAL A 78 20.82 16.38 -6.52
CA VAL A 78 21.50 16.56 -7.80
C VAL A 78 20.45 16.80 -8.87
N SER A 79 20.50 17.95 -9.53
CA SER A 79 19.56 18.30 -10.60
C SER A 79 20.30 18.84 -11.82
N THR A 80 19.87 18.45 -13.01
CA THR A 80 20.34 19.04 -14.27
C THR A 80 19.46 20.22 -14.73
N GLN A 81 18.48 20.61 -13.92
CA GLN A 81 17.59 21.73 -14.22
C GLN A 81 18.11 23.02 -13.59
N ASN A 82 17.68 24.16 -14.13
CA ASN A 82 17.89 25.46 -13.50
C ASN A 82 16.90 25.62 -12.33
N GLN A 83 17.13 24.84 -11.27
CA GLN A 83 16.24 24.79 -10.11
C GLN A 83 16.42 26.05 -9.27
N THR A 84 15.31 26.69 -8.90
CA THR A 84 15.32 27.54 -7.72
C THR A 84 15.36 26.63 -6.49
N ALA A 85 15.97 27.07 -5.39
CA ALA A 85 16.09 26.28 -4.16
C ALA A 85 14.74 25.69 -3.67
N ASN A 86 13.62 26.33 -4.04
CA ASN A 86 12.27 25.93 -3.68
C ASN A 86 11.67 24.75 -4.51
N ALA A 87 12.24 24.44 -5.67
CA ALA A 87 11.71 23.38 -6.55
C ALA A 87 12.11 21.97 -6.07
N ILE A 88 13.25 21.85 -5.39
CA ILE A 88 13.74 20.59 -4.79
C ILE A 88 13.12 20.36 -3.40
N THR A 89 12.66 21.41 -2.72
CA THR A 89 12.16 21.37 -1.33
C THR A 89 10.74 20.84 -1.12
N ASN A 90 10.03 20.50 -2.20
CA ASN A 90 8.69 19.90 -2.13
C ASN A 90 8.69 18.36 -2.17
N SER A 91 9.86 17.73 -2.25
CA SER A 91 10.00 16.28 -2.14
C SER A 91 9.86 15.89 -0.66
N LYS A 92 8.63 15.76 -0.16
CA LYS A 92 8.38 15.46 1.27
C LYS A 92 9.07 14.15 1.67
N ASN A 93 10.02 14.23 2.60
CA ASN A 93 10.72 13.13 3.28
C ASN A 93 11.75 12.30 2.48
N GLY A 94 12.32 12.83 1.40
CA GLY A 94 13.44 12.19 0.70
C GLY A 94 14.82 12.59 1.26
N ALA A 95 15.72 11.62 1.47
CA ALA A 95 17.11 11.88 1.84
C ALA A 95 18.04 12.18 0.65
N LEU A 96 17.69 11.65 -0.53
CA LEU A 96 18.37 11.85 -1.81
C LEU A 96 17.34 12.22 -2.88
N VAL A 97 17.61 13.28 -3.65
CA VAL A 97 16.80 13.68 -4.81
C VAL A 97 17.69 13.73 -6.05
N LEU A 98 17.30 12.98 -7.09
CA LEU A 98 17.91 13.02 -8.42
C LEU A 98 16.85 13.47 -9.42
N GLU A 99 17.15 14.50 -10.20
CA GLU A 99 16.15 15.11 -11.06
C GLU A 99 16.74 15.55 -12.41
N SER A 100 16.09 15.08 -13.48
CA SER A 100 16.37 15.54 -14.84
C SER A 100 15.13 15.35 -15.70
N LYS A 101 14.87 16.29 -16.61
CA LYS A 101 13.82 16.16 -17.64
C LYS A 101 14.35 15.59 -18.96
N THR A 102 15.66 15.58 -19.15
CA THR A 102 16.29 15.30 -20.46
C THR A 102 17.39 14.25 -20.38
N LYS A 103 17.77 13.80 -19.19
CA LYS A 103 18.79 12.78 -18.97
C LYS A 103 18.19 11.58 -18.22
N GLY A 104 18.62 10.39 -18.60
CA GLY A 104 18.31 9.16 -17.88
C GLY A 104 19.21 8.96 -16.67
N PHE A 105 18.76 8.15 -15.71
CA PHE A 105 19.58 7.68 -14.61
C PHE A 105 20.26 6.37 -15.00
N VAL A 106 21.60 6.32 -14.87
CA VAL A 106 22.38 5.09 -15.04
C VAL A 106 22.89 4.67 -13.68
N ILE A 107 22.46 3.50 -13.22
CA ILE A 107 22.95 2.87 -11.99
C ILE A 107 24.18 2.00 -12.27
N THR A 108 24.92 1.61 -11.23
CA THR A 108 26.01 0.64 -11.32
C THR A 108 25.58 -0.61 -12.09
N ARG A 109 26.36 -0.99 -13.11
CA ARG A 109 26.10 -2.13 -14.00
C ARG A 109 27.19 -3.17 -13.79
N GLN A 110 26.83 -4.43 -13.56
CA GLN A 110 27.75 -5.54 -13.27
C GLN A 110 27.21 -6.84 -13.86
N THR A 111 28.07 -7.82 -14.13
CA THR A 111 27.67 -9.18 -14.51
C THR A 111 27.09 -9.94 -13.32
N THR A 112 26.37 -11.04 -13.55
CA THR A 112 25.85 -11.86 -12.44
C THR A 112 26.97 -12.35 -11.54
N THR A 113 28.10 -12.77 -12.13
CA THR A 113 29.29 -13.20 -11.39
C THR A 113 29.87 -12.09 -10.51
N GLN A 114 29.96 -10.86 -11.03
CA GLN A 114 30.44 -9.71 -10.26
C GLN A 114 29.49 -9.37 -9.12
N ILE A 115 28.18 -9.39 -9.36
CA ILE A 115 27.14 -9.10 -8.35
C ILE A 115 27.21 -10.10 -7.19
N ASN A 116 27.38 -11.39 -7.49
CA ASN A 116 27.48 -12.44 -6.48
C ASN A 116 28.77 -12.37 -5.64
N ALA A 117 29.79 -11.64 -6.11
CA ALA A 117 31.05 -11.42 -5.39
C ALA A 117 31.03 -10.15 -4.51
N LEU A 118 29.94 -9.36 -4.54
CA LEU A 118 29.80 -8.18 -3.70
C LEU A 118 29.54 -8.55 -2.23
N ASN A 119 29.82 -7.61 -1.32
CA ASN A 119 29.32 -7.62 0.05
C ASN A 119 28.11 -6.66 0.16
N PRO A 120 26.90 -7.08 -0.21
CA PRO A 120 25.76 -6.18 -0.30
C PRO A 120 25.18 -5.83 1.08
N SER A 121 24.57 -4.66 1.16
CA SER A 121 23.65 -4.28 2.23
C SER A 121 22.22 -4.44 1.75
N GLU A 122 21.29 -4.74 2.65
CA GLU A 122 19.86 -4.79 2.34
C GLU A 122 19.40 -3.49 1.66
N GLY A 123 18.63 -3.62 0.58
CA GLY A 123 18.15 -2.50 -0.24
C GLY A 123 19.12 -2.03 -1.33
N MET A 124 20.31 -2.62 -1.47
CA MET A 124 21.24 -2.29 -2.55
C MET A 124 20.63 -2.60 -3.92
N LEU A 125 20.84 -1.69 -4.89
CA LEU A 125 20.37 -1.76 -6.27
C LEU A 125 21.55 -1.86 -7.26
N VAL A 126 21.49 -2.80 -8.20
CA VAL A 126 22.49 -2.98 -9.27
C VAL A 126 21.79 -3.43 -10.56
N PHE A 127 22.22 -2.96 -11.72
CA PHE A 127 21.76 -3.52 -13.00
C PHE A 127 22.62 -4.72 -13.40
N ASP A 128 22.02 -5.90 -13.52
CA ASP A 128 22.68 -7.12 -13.99
C ASP A 128 22.72 -7.13 -15.52
N THR A 129 23.94 -7.16 -16.09
CA THR A 129 24.14 -7.12 -17.54
C THR A 129 23.94 -8.47 -18.23
N ASP A 130 23.99 -9.58 -17.50
CA ASP A 130 23.79 -10.91 -18.08
C ASP A 130 22.29 -11.24 -18.08
N GLU A 131 21.60 -10.93 -16.98
CA GLU A 131 20.15 -11.12 -16.84
C GLU A 131 19.31 -9.94 -17.39
N ASN A 132 19.94 -8.82 -17.74
CA ASN A 132 19.30 -7.62 -18.27
C ASN A 132 18.17 -7.07 -17.38
N CYS A 133 18.39 -7.03 -16.06
CA CYS A 133 17.38 -6.58 -15.10
C CYS A 133 17.98 -5.70 -13.99
N LEU A 134 17.15 -4.86 -13.38
CA LEU A 134 17.51 -4.16 -12.14
C LEU A 134 17.32 -5.14 -10.96
N LYS A 135 18.41 -5.48 -10.26
CA LYS A 135 18.41 -6.34 -9.08
C LYS A 135 18.37 -5.52 -7.78
N LEU A 136 17.59 -6.02 -6.82
CA LEU A 136 17.56 -5.56 -5.43
C LEU A 136 18.03 -6.69 -4.51
N TYR A 137 18.95 -6.37 -3.60
CA TYR A 137 19.33 -7.28 -2.54
C TYR A 137 18.36 -7.15 -1.37
N ASN A 138 17.63 -8.22 -1.04
CA ASN A 138 16.60 -8.21 0.01
C ASN A 138 17.15 -8.50 1.42
N GLY A 139 18.48 -8.43 1.61
CA GLY A 139 19.16 -8.82 2.85
C GLY A 139 19.71 -10.25 2.82
N THR A 140 19.21 -11.10 1.92
CA THR A 140 19.65 -12.51 1.79
C THR A 140 20.01 -12.91 0.36
N THR A 141 19.24 -12.48 -0.63
CA THR A 141 19.43 -12.84 -2.04
C THR A 141 19.18 -11.66 -2.97
N TRP A 142 19.82 -11.71 -4.13
CA TRP A 142 19.58 -10.78 -5.23
C TRP A 142 18.37 -11.22 -6.04
N ASN A 143 17.44 -10.29 -6.27
CA ASN A 143 16.23 -10.55 -7.06
C ASN A 143 16.02 -9.46 -8.11
N CYS A 144 15.67 -9.83 -9.34
CA CYS A 144 15.20 -8.86 -10.32
C CYS A 144 13.91 -8.19 -9.82
N ILE A 145 13.86 -6.87 -9.86
CA ILE A 145 12.62 -6.12 -9.66
C ILE A 145 11.70 -6.40 -10.84
N LYS A 146 10.49 -6.86 -10.54
CA LYS A 146 9.45 -7.15 -11.52
C LYS A 146 8.18 -6.45 -11.09
N GLN A 147 7.40 -5.96 -12.06
CA GLN A 147 6.05 -5.48 -11.79
C GLN A 147 5.20 -6.69 -11.38
N VAL A 148 4.71 -6.68 -10.16
CA VAL A 148 3.70 -7.63 -9.70
C VAL A 148 2.35 -6.91 -9.69
N CYS A 149 1.30 -7.61 -10.10
CA CYS A 149 -0.06 -7.12 -9.87
C CYS A 149 -0.31 -7.15 -8.36
N VAL A 150 -0.78 -6.04 -7.80
CA VAL A 150 -1.39 -6.05 -6.47
C VAL A 150 -2.86 -6.42 -6.69
N PRO A 151 -3.35 -7.55 -6.15
CA PRO A 151 -4.76 -7.93 -6.26
C PRO A 151 -5.68 -6.93 -5.56
#